data_AF-A0A8T5S1B7-F1
#
_entry.id   AF-A0A8T5S1B7-F1
#
_cell.length_a   1.000
_cell.length_b   1.000
_cell.length_c   1.000
_cell.angle_alpha   90.00
_cell.angle_beta   90.00
_cell.angle_gamma   90.00
#
_symmetry.space_group_name_H-M   'P 1'
#
loop_
_entity.id
_entity.type
_entity.pdbx_description
1 polymer ?
#
loop_
_entity_poly.entity_id
_entity_poly.type
_entity_poly.pdbx_seq_one_letter_code
_entity_poly.pdbx_strand_id
1 'polypeptide(L)'
;MITIKPINKFKTYKFDAAPFFFFIDIFPPDYSNINKPNLANLITSVGNNPIMPLPMRVDRVFNGENSVLLRPREPISFPITEDQTAIIDPLPFLQHGFEKLFYFTELRSREKFFLSLTHVRVSQWWKFTKFLYANLPTLEEDFSAFLRAYLHNIIKAKILNEDLTEAAKAYCQLVSDICRKRMEQNNILVEIKGEQENARMYKIKDMTYYRKFKRSKETEYHPELIDIEIFDFSNVGFSDSIDKGSIKNGLETQTRVIKYIPLLFYDDLLECMLQNLKRIEENDKEIIDPSYLLDRKIIITKNSKELDNIKTESYTWWKNFESLDFNPILEGIRKTQEEFIRTLDLEKKLSTDQL
;
A
#
# COMPACT_ATOMS: atom_id res chain seq x y z
N MET A 1 24.61 -31.65 3.50
CA MET A 1 23.60 -30.91 4.30
C MET A 1 22.33 -30.79 3.46
N ILE A 2 21.26 -31.49 3.82
CA ILE A 2 19.96 -31.34 3.16
C ILE A 2 19.25 -30.18 3.85
N THR A 3 19.18 -29.03 3.19
CA THR A 3 18.42 -27.88 3.68
C THR A 3 16.94 -28.19 3.49
N ILE A 4 16.26 -28.64 4.55
CA ILE A 4 14.80 -28.79 4.54
C ILE A 4 14.22 -27.38 4.40
N LYS A 5 13.70 -27.05 3.21
CA LYS A 5 12.97 -25.80 3.01
C LYS A 5 11.74 -25.83 3.94
N PRO A 6 11.44 -24.75 4.67
CA PRO A 6 10.23 -24.71 5.47
C PRO A 6 9.02 -24.85 4.54
N ILE A 7 8.25 -25.91 4.74
CA ILE A 7 7.12 -26.32 3.88
C ILE A 7 6.01 -25.23 3.85
N ASN A 8 6.02 -24.33 4.84
CA ASN A 8 4.93 -23.39 5.13
C ASN A 8 5.37 -21.92 5.10
N LYS A 9 6.03 -21.48 4.02
CA LYS A 9 6.44 -20.07 3.80
C LYS A 9 6.21 -19.64 2.36
N PHE A 10 5.90 -18.36 2.15
CA PHE A 10 5.93 -17.78 0.81
C PHE A 10 7.38 -17.71 0.31
N LYS A 11 7.56 -17.84 -1.00
CA LYS A 11 8.86 -17.63 -1.63
C LYS A 11 9.19 -16.15 -1.58
N THR A 12 10.30 -15.80 -0.96
CA THR A 12 10.82 -14.44 -0.91
C THR A 12 12.20 -14.39 -1.57
N TYR A 13 12.58 -13.22 -2.10
CA TYR A 13 13.91 -13.00 -2.65
C TYR A 13 14.77 -12.33 -1.60
N LYS A 14 15.90 -12.95 -1.25
CA LYS A 14 16.82 -12.45 -0.22
C LYS A 14 17.36 -11.04 -0.53
N PHE A 15 17.49 -10.72 -1.81
CA PHE A 15 18.02 -9.46 -2.30
C PHE A 15 16.95 -8.42 -2.61
N ASP A 16 15.66 -8.71 -2.34
CA ASP A 16 14.59 -7.74 -2.54
C ASP A 16 14.35 -6.96 -1.23
N ALA A 17 14.48 -5.64 -1.31
CA ALA A 17 14.24 -4.72 -0.21
C ALA A 17 12.76 -4.67 0.22
N ALA A 18 11.85 -5.14 -0.65
CA ALA A 18 10.42 -5.19 -0.43
C ALA A 18 9.84 -3.85 0.05
N PRO A 19 10.09 -2.72 -0.64
CA PRO A 19 9.40 -1.48 -0.31
C PRO A 19 7.90 -1.65 -0.54
N PHE A 20 7.10 -0.90 0.21
CA PHE A 20 5.64 -0.82 0.06
C PHE A 20 5.10 0.50 0.62
N PHE A 21 3.92 0.88 0.18
CA PHE A 21 3.14 2.00 0.72
C PHE A 21 1.64 1.66 0.69
N PHE A 22 0.80 2.63 1.03
CA PHE A 22 -0.65 2.49 0.90
C PHE A 22 -1.24 3.62 0.07
N PHE A 23 -2.12 3.30 -0.87
CA PHE A 23 -2.92 4.28 -1.60
C PHE A 23 -4.38 4.20 -1.17
N ILE A 24 -5.21 5.13 -1.64
CA ILE A 24 -6.64 5.15 -1.34
C ILE A 24 -7.39 4.77 -2.62
N ASP A 25 -8.00 3.60 -2.61
CA ASP A 25 -8.83 3.12 -3.73
C ASP A 25 -10.25 3.70 -3.62
N ILE A 26 -10.98 3.70 -4.73
CA ILE A 26 -12.36 4.21 -4.81
C ILE A 26 -13.40 3.09 -4.85
N PHE A 27 -12.99 1.83 -5.06
CA PHE A 27 -13.90 0.68 -5.07
C PHE A 27 -13.53 -0.33 -3.98
N PRO A 28 -14.53 -1.07 -3.46
CA PRO A 28 -14.26 -2.17 -2.57
C PRO A 28 -13.53 -3.30 -3.32
N PRO A 29 -12.65 -4.07 -2.65
CA PRO A 29 -12.00 -5.21 -3.27
C PRO A 29 -13.05 -6.21 -3.77
N ASP A 30 -12.88 -6.70 -5.00
CA ASP A 30 -13.82 -7.64 -5.59
C ASP A 30 -13.40 -9.10 -5.38
N TYR A 31 -14.17 -9.80 -4.56
CA TYR A 31 -13.96 -11.21 -4.24
C TYR A 31 -15.14 -12.09 -4.66
N SER A 32 -16.08 -11.54 -5.44
CA SER A 32 -17.28 -12.26 -5.90
C SER A 32 -16.98 -13.50 -6.73
N ASN A 33 -15.83 -13.53 -7.42
CA ASN A 33 -15.41 -14.65 -8.27
C ASN A 33 -14.69 -15.78 -7.51
N ILE A 34 -14.55 -15.69 -6.19
CA ILE A 34 -13.91 -16.75 -5.40
C ILE A 34 -14.95 -17.76 -4.94
N ASN A 35 -14.84 -19.01 -5.40
CA ASN A 35 -15.63 -20.17 -4.96
C ASN A 35 -15.31 -20.62 -3.51
N LYS A 36 -15.01 -19.67 -2.62
CA LYS A 36 -14.65 -19.90 -1.21
C LYS A 36 -15.38 -18.85 -0.34
N PRO A 37 -16.64 -19.12 0.06
CA PRO A 37 -17.47 -18.16 0.79
C PRO A 37 -16.84 -17.66 2.09
N ASN A 38 -16.06 -18.51 2.77
CA ASN A 38 -15.32 -18.15 3.97
C ASN A 38 -14.29 -17.05 3.73
N LEU A 39 -13.62 -17.06 2.57
CA LEU A 39 -12.63 -16.06 2.19
C LEU A 39 -13.29 -14.77 1.70
N ALA A 40 -14.42 -14.89 0.99
CA ALA A 40 -15.22 -13.73 0.62
C ALA A 40 -15.67 -12.95 1.86
N ASN A 41 -16.16 -13.64 2.90
CA ASN A 41 -16.59 -13.01 4.14
C ASN A 41 -15.47 -12.21 4.83
N LEU A 42 -14.23 -12.72 4.83
CA LEU A 42 -13.07 -12.02 5.38
C LEU A 42 -12.80 -10.70 4.66
N ILE A 43 -12.94 -10.64 3.35
CA ILE A 43 -12.67 -9.40 2.62
C ILE A 43 -13.84 -8.42 2.71
N THR A 44 -15.07 -8.93 2.68
CA THR A 44 -16.26 -8.09 2.85
C THR A 44 -16.23 -7.34 4.18
N SER A 45 -15.70 -7.93 5.27
CA SER A 45 -15.61 -7.25 6.57
C SER A 45 -14.67 -6.03 6.57
N VAL A 46 -13.76 -5.94 5.60
CA VAL A 46 -12.88 -4.78 5.39
C VAL A 46 -13.18 -4.03 4.08
N GLY A 47 -14.35 -4.28 3.46
CA GLY A 47 -14.72 -3.72 2.16
C GLY A 47 -14.82 -2.19 2.17
N ASN A 48 -15.26 -1.61 3.29
CA ASN A 48 -15.45 -0.15 3.43
C ASN A 48 -14.15 0.62 3.71
N ASN A 49 -13.05 -0.06 4.04
CA ASN A 49 -11.76 0.58 4.23
C ASN A 49 -11.10 0.77 2.86
N PRO A 50 -10.95 2.00 2.32
CA PRO A 50 -10.40 2.19 0.97
C PRO A 50 -8.87 2.13 0.92
N ILE A 51 -8.17 2.03 2.05
CA ILE A 51 -6.71 2.09 2.10
C ILE A 51 -6.10 0.76 1.67
N MET A 52 -5.46 0.74 0.51
CA MET A 52 -4.93 -0.45 -0.14
C MET A 52 -3.40 -0.51 -0.07
N PRO A 53 -2.80 -1.64 0.36
CA PRO A 53 -1.35 -1.81 0.31
C PRO A 53 -0.87 -2.01 -1.12
N LEU A 54 0.22 -1.33 -1.48
CA LEU A 54 0.88 -1.47 -2.76
C LEU A 54 2.39 -1.62 -2.60
N PRO A 55 3.00 -2.67 -3.16
CA PRO A 55 2.36 -3.96 -3.39
C PRO A 55 1.96 -4.59 -2.05
N MET A 56 1.09 -5.58 -2.10
CA MET A 56 0.47 -6.16 -0.91
C MET A 56 1.42 -6.91 0.04
N ARG A 57 2.71 -7.14 -0.29
CA ARG A 57 3.78 -7.78 0.54
C ARG A 57 3.36 -8.90 1.53
N VAL A 58 2.33 -9.68 1.19
CA VAL A 58 1.77 -10.73 2.05
C VAL A 58 2.81 -11.81 2.37
N ASP A 59 3.77 -11.99 1.48
CA ASP A 59 4.90 -12.89 1.61
C ASP A 59 5.79 -12.51 2.81
N ARG A 60 6.08 -11.22 2.98
CA ARG A 60 6.93 -10.71 4.08
C ARG A 60 6.21 -10.75 5.41
N VAL A 61 4.95 -10.29 5.43
CA VAL A 61 4.12 -10.29 6.65
C VAL A 61 3.95 -11.72 7.17
N PHE A 62 3.53 -12.65 6.32
CA PHE A 62 3.30 -14.04 6.74
C PHE A 62 4.59 -14.75 7.16
N ASN A 63 5.72 -14.44 6.52
CA ASN A 63 7.00 -15.05 6.88
C ASN A 63 7.65 -14.42 8.12
N GLY A 64 7.17 -13.26 8.60
CA GLY A 64 7.81 -12.48 9.66
C GLY A 64 9.12 -11.81 9.20
N GLU A 65 9.23 -11.49 7.92
CA GLU A 65 10.44 -10.92 7.29
C GLU A 65 10.32 -9.40 7.13
N ASN A 66 11.42 -8.68 7.11
CA ASN A 66 11.37 -7.23 7.00
C ASN A 66 10.81 -6.74 5.65
N SER A 67 10.22 -5.55 5.66
CA SER A 67 9.84 -4.76 4.49
C SER A 67 10.32 -3.32 4.68
N VAL A 68 10.21 -2.47 3.68
CA VAL A 68 10.52 -1.04 3.81
C VAL A 68 9.25 -0.22 3.60
N LEU A 69 8.78 0.47 4.63
CA LEU A 69 7.66 1.39 4.49
C LEU A 69 8.16 2.68 3.82
N LEU A 70 7.60 3.03 2.66
CA LEU A 70 7.86 4.31 2.01
C LEU A 70 7.10 5.42 2.74
N ARG A 71 7.79 6.54 2.95
CA ARG A 71 7.31 7.64 3.80
C ARG A 71 7.36 8.95 3.00
N PRO A 72 6.24 9.69 2.91
CA PRO A 72 6.26 11.06 2.44
C PRO A 72 7.28 11.90 3.21
N ARG A 73 8.00 12.75 2.48
CA ARG A 73 8.98 13.67 3.07
C ARG A 73 8.34 14.75 3.92
N GLU A 74 7.10 15.10 3.59
CA GLU A 74 6.33 16.17 4.18
C GLU A 74 4.94 15.65 4.56
N PRO A 75 4.26 16.30 5.51
CA PRO A 75 2.85 16.05 5.74
C PRO A 75 2.03 16.12 4.45
N ILE A 76 1.08 15.20 4.31
CA ILE A 76 0.19 15.17 3.15
C ILE A 76 -1.03 16.03 3.46
N SER A 77 -1.09 17.19 2.83
CA SER A 77 -2.22 18.11 2.96
C SER A 77 -2.61 18.70 1.61
N PHE A 78 -3.85 19.18 1.52
CA PHE A 78 -4.37 19.88 0.35
C PHE A 78 -5.44 20.92 0.74
N PRO A 79 -5.38 22.16 0.24
CA PRO A 79 -6.41 23.18 0.49
C PRO A 79 -7.71 22.83 -0.25
N ILE A 80 -8.81 22.66 0.49
CA ILE A 80 -10.12 22.30 -0.05
C ILE A 80 -10.93 23.53 -0.42
N THR A 81 -10.93 24.53 0.47
CA THR A 81 -11.52 25.86 0.29
C THR A 81 -10.52 26.93 0.71
N GLU A 82 -10.86 28.21 0.58
CA GLU A 82 -10.02 29.32 1.08
C GLU A 82 -9.69 29.19 2.57
N ASP A 83 -10.63 28.64 3.34
CA ASP A 83 -10.52 28.54 4.79
C ASP A 83 -10.28 27.12 5.30
N GLN A 84 -10.21 26.09 4.46
CA GLN A 84 -10.08 24.71 4.92
C GLN A 84 -8.99 23.94 4.19
N THR A 85 -8.20 23.20 4.96
CA THR A 85 -7.20 22.25 4.44
C THR A 85 -7.52 20.86 4.97
N ALA A 86 -7.50 19.87 4.07
CA ALA A 86 -7.53 18.46 4.44
C ALA A 86 -6.10 17.97 4.66
N ILE A 87 -5.89 17.18 5.71
CA ILE A 87 -4.59 16.61 6.07
C ILE A 87 -4.77 15.12 6.35
N ILE A 88 -3.88 14.27 5.87
CA ILE A 88 -3.85 12.85 6.24
C ILE A 88 -3.09 12.72 7.56
N ASP A 89 -3.74 12.13 8.57
CA ASP A 89 -3.08 11.72 9.80
C ASP A 89 -2.37 10.37 9.58
N PRO A 90 -1.02 10.32 9.63
CA PRO A 90 -0.27 9.12 9.28
C PRO A 90 -0.58 7.92 10.18
N LEU A 91 -0.88 8.15 11.47
CA LEU A 91 -1.08 7.05 12.42
C LEU A 91 -2.34 6.24 12.11
N PRO A 92 -3.56 6.81 12.08
CA PRO A 92 -4.76 6.08 11.70
C PRO A 92 -4.70 5.61 10.24
N PHE A 93 -4.06 6.36 9.33
CA PHE A 93 -3.88 5.93 7.95
C PHE A 93 -3.10 4.61 7.86
N LEU A 94 -1.95 4.52 8.55
CA LEU A 94 -1.15 3.30 8.59
C LEU A 94 -1.86 2.17 9.33
N GLN A 95 -2.55 2.45 10.43
CA GLN A 95 -3.33 1.45 11.18
C GLN A 95 -4.34 0.74 10.27
N HIS A 96 -5.10 1.51 9.49
CA HIS A 96 -6.11 0.97 8.57
C HIS A 96 -5.48 0.36 7.30
N GLY A 97 -4.34 0.86 6.84
CA GLY A 97 -3.56 0.17 5.80
C GLY A 97 -3.09 -1.21 6.26
N PHE A 98 -2.53 -1.30 7.47
CA PHE A 98 -2.07 -2.57 8.06
C PHE A 98 -3.21 -3.54 8.34
N GLU A 99 -4.38 -3.05 8.75
CA GLU A 99 -5.61 -3.85 8.82
C GLU A 99 -5.84 -4.56 7.49
N LYS A 100 -5.94 -3.82 6.38
CA LYS A 100 -6.21 -4.42 5.08
C LYS A 100 -5.11 -5.37 4.62
N LEU A 101 -3.85 -5.01 4.86
CA LEU A 101 -2.68 -5.87 4.61
C LEU A 101 -2.76 -7.21 5.35
N PHE A 102 -3.17 -7.22 6.62
CA PHE A 102 -3.26 -8.45 7.41
C PHE A 102 -4.42 -9.33 6.98
N TYR A 103 -5.56 -8.75 6.63
CA TYR A 103 -6.69 -9.49 6.05
C TYR A 103 -6.30 -10.15 4.72
N PHE A 104 -5.61 -9.44 3.83
CA PHE A 104 -5.10 -10.05 2.61
C PHE A 104 -4.03 -11.11 2.87
N THR A 105 -3.19 -10.92 3.88
CA THR A 105 -2.20 -11.91 4.28
C THR A 105 -2.85 -13.19 4.77
N GLU A 106 -3.88 -13.08 5.63
CA GLU A 106 -4.68 -14.22 6.09
C GLU A 106 -5.35 -14.95 4.92
N LEU A 107 -5.96 -14.20 4.01
CA LEU A 107 -6.61 -14.78 2.84
C LEU A 107 -5.62 -15.60 2.02
N ARG A 108 -4.48 -15.00 1.66
CA ARG A 108 -3.45 -15.66 0.84
C ARG A 108 -2.81 -16.84 1.56
N SER A 109 -2.61 -16.76 2.87
CA SER A 109 -2.05 -17.88 3.63
C SER A 109 -3.01 -19.05 3.75
N ARG A 110 -4.31 -18.78 3.94
CA ARG A 110 -5.36 -19.81 3.95
C ARG A 110 -5.50 -20.47 2.58
N GLU A 111 -5.44 -19.69 1.50
CA GLU A 111 -5.48 -20.24 0.14
C GLU A 111 -4.34 -21.19 -0.16
N LYS A 112 -3.12 -20.85 0.27
CA LYS A 112 -1.91 -21.55 -0.15
C LYS A 112 -1.43 -22.61 0.83
N PHE A 113 -1.58 -22.38 2.13
CA PHE A 113 -1.00 -23.21 3.19
C PHE A 113 -2.03 -23.75 4.18
N PHE A 114 -3.30 -23.30 4.11
CA PHE A 114 -4.32 -23.58 5.13
C PHE A 114 -3.92 -23.13 6.54
N LEU A 115 -3.02 -22.15 6.63
CA LEU A 115 -2.53 -21.59 7.89
C LEU A 115 -3.05 -20.18 8.11
N SER A 116 -3.20 -19.82 9.37
CA SER A 116 -3.50 -18.45 9.78
C SER A 116 -2.24 -17.63 10.08
N LEU A 117 -2.37 -16.33 9.86
CA LEU A 117 -1.46 -15.32 10.36
C LEU A 117 -1.50 -15.30 11.89
N THR A 118 -0.31 -15.24 12.50
CA THR A 118 -0.18 -15.24 13.97
C THR A 118 0.37 -13.92 14.47
N HIS A 119 0.03 -13.56 15.71
CA HIS A 119 0.57 -12.38 16.37
C HIS A 119 2.10 -12.38 16.36
N VAL A 120 2.74 -13.53 16.64
CA VAL A 120 4.21 -13.66 16.61
C VAL A 120 4.81 -13.21 15.28
N ARG A 121 4.22 -13.62 14.14
CA ARG A 121 4.72 -13.25 12.81
C ARG A 121 4.52 -11.78 12.52
N VAL A 122 3.36 -11.23 12.87
CA VAL A 122 3.07 -9.79 12.71
C VAL A 122 4.00 -8.93 13.57
N SER A 123 4.16 -9.26 14.85
CA SER A 123 5.06 -8.52 15.75
C SER A 123 6.51 -8.60 15.27
N GLN A 124 6.95 -9.77 14.79
CA GLN A 124 8.29 -9.95 14.24
C GLN A 124 8.49 -9.11 12.97
N TRP A 125 7.55 -9.18 12.02
CA TRP A 125 7.56 -8.38 10.80
C TRP A 125 7.64 -6.88 11.12
N TRP A 126 6.80 -6.39 12.03
CA TRP A 126 6.76 -4.97 12.37
C TRP A 126 8.03 -4.53 13.10
N LYS A 127 8.54 -5.33 14.04
CA LYS A 127 9.80 -5.05 14.74
C LYS A 127 10.96 -4.84 13.77
N PHE A 128 11.00 -5.61 12.68
CA PHE A 128 12.04 -5.49 11.66
C PHE A 128 11.76 -4.46 10.58
N THR A 129 10.53 -3.96 10.47
CA THR A 129 10.13 -3.03 9.41
C THR A 129 10.09 -1.59 9.90
N LYS A 130 9.64 -1.36 11.14
CA LYS A 130 9.29 -0.02 11.62
C LYS A 130 10.44 0.99 11.59
N PHE A 131 11.68 0.52 11.73
CA PHE A 131 12.90 1.35 11.73
C PHE A 131 13.66 1.38 10.41
N LEU A 132 13.20 0.63 9.40
CA LEU A 132 13.85 0.63 8.10
C LEU A 132 13.37 1.81 7.27
N TYR A 133 14.32 2.42 6.58
CA TYR A 133 14.08 3.51 5.65
C TYR A 133 14.93 3.29 4.40
N ALA A 134 14.37 3.59 3.23
CA ALA A 134 15.13 3.68 2.00
C ALA A 134 14.85 5.04 1.37
N ASN A 135 15.90 5.77 1.04
CA ASN A 135 15.79 7.08 0.43
C ASN A 135 15.47 6.92 -1.06
N LEU A 136 14.18 7.03 -1.40
CA LEU A 136 13.68 6.89 -2.77
C LEU A 136 12.95 8.18 -3.18
N PRO A 137 13.68 9.27 -3.48
CA PRO A 137 13.11 10.60 -3.66
C PRO A 137 11.91 10.63 -4.61
N THR A 138 12.04 9.99 -5.77
CA THR A 138 10.98 9.96 -6.78
C THR A 138 9.74 9.20 -6.31
N LEU A 139 9.90 8.05 -5.64
CA LEU A 139 8.76 7.30 -5.11
C LEU A 139 8.08 8.04 -3.96
N GLU A 140 8.83 8.72 -3.09
CA GLU A 140 8.28 9.48 -1.98
C GLU A 140 7.47 10.69 -2.47
N GLU A 141 7.96 11.36 -3.53
CA GLU A 141 7.25 12.45 -4.21
C GLU A 141 5.99 11.94 -4.93
N ASP A 142 6.10 10.89 -5.74
CA ASP A 142 4.98 10.31 -6.47
C ASP A 142 3.92 9.77 -5.48
N PHE A 143 4.34 9.13 -4.39
CA PHE A 143 3.43 8.68 -3.33
C PHE A 143 2.68 9.86 -2.71
N SER A 144 3.38 10.95 -2.41
CA SER A 144 2.75 12.17 -1.91
C SER A 144 1.74 12.74 -2.91
N ALA A 145 2.05 12.70 -4.21
CA ALA A 145 1.16 13.14 -5.27
C ALA A 145 -0.10 12.27 -5.37
N PHE A 146 0.00 10.95 -5.25
CA PHE A 146 -1.17 10.05 -5.28
C PHE A 146 -2.16 10.34 -4.16
N LEU A 147 -1.65 10.57 -2.94
CA LEU A 147 -2.49 10.90 -1.80
C LEU A 147 -3.08 12.31 -1.90
N ARG A 148 -2.30 13.29 -2.36
CA ARG A 148 -2.80 14.66 -2.62
C ARG A 148 -3.86 14.67 -3.73
N ALA A 149 -3.73 13.83 -4.76
CA ALA A 149 -4.74 13.66 -5.80
C ALA A 149 -6.08 13.19 -5.22
N TYR A 150 -6.06 12.27 -4.25
CA TYR A 150 -7.29 11.83 -3.57
C TYR A 150 -7.92 12.96 -2.75
N LEU A 151 -7.10 13.73 -2.01
CA LEU A 151 -7.59 14.89 -1.26
C LEU A 151 -8.21 15.95 -2.19
N HIS A 152 -7.52 16.25 -3.29
CA HIS A 152 -7.90 17.29 -4.25
C HIS A 152 -9.22 16.98 -4.97
N ASN A 153 -9.46 15.73 -5.32
CA ASN A 153 -10.63 15.33 -6.10
C ASN A 153 -11.75 14.79 -5.18
N ILE A 154 -11.50 13.69 -4.47
CA ILE A 154 -12.54 12.93 -3.77
C ILE A 154 -12.99 13.63 -2.49
N ILE A 155 -12.04 14.03 -1.63
CA ILE A 155 -12.37 14.68 -0.36
C ILE A 155 -12.97 16.06 -0.60
N LYS A 156 -12.43 16.81 -1.56
CA LYS A 156 -13.00 18.08 -1.98
C LYS A 156 -14.44 17.93 -2.44
N ALA A 157 -14.70 17.01 -3.36
CA ALA A 157 -16.05 16.77 -3.86
C ALA A 157 -17.01 16.38 -2.73
N LYS A 158 -16.57 15.53 -1.80
CA LYS A 158 -17.37 15.17 -0.62
C LYS A 158 -17.73 16.38 0.25
N ILE A 159 -16.76 17.24 0.56
CA ILE A 159 -16.96 18.40 1.44
C ILE A 159 -17.86 19.45 0.76
N LEU A 160 -17.71 19.64 -0.54
CA LEU A 160 -18.46 20.61 -1.33
C LEU A 160 -19.81 20.06 -1.86
N ASN A 161 -20.13 18.79 -1.56
CA ASN A 161 -21.29 18.07 -2.11
C ASN A 161 -21.33 18.09 -3.65
N GLU A 162 -20.18 17.93 -4.29
CA GLU A 162 -20.03 17.78 -5.75
C GLU A 162 -20.20 16.31 -6.17
N ASP A 163 -20.25 16.06 -7.48
CA ASP A 163 -20.40 14.70 -8.03
C ASP A 163 -19.17 13.83 -7.76
N LEU A 164 -19.34 12.83 -6.89
CA LEU A 164 -18.30 11.87 -6.55
C LEU A 164 -17.86 11.00 -7.74
N THR A 165 -18.72 10.80 -8.74
CA THR A 165 -18.42 9.99 -9.93
C THR A 165 -17.42 10.70 -10.82
N GLU A 166 -17.66 11.98 -11.12
CA GLU A 166 -16.72 12.80 -11.89
C GLU A 166 -15.43 13.04 -11.10
N ALA A 167 -15.51 13.23 -9.79
CA ALA A 167 -14.32 13.33 -8.93
C ALA A 167 -13.49 12.03 -8.94
N ALA A 168 -14.14 10.86 -8.89
CA ALA A 168 -13.51 9.54 -9.01
C ALA A 168 -12.80 9.37 -10.35
N LYS A 169 -13.44 9.77 -11.44
CA LYS A 169 -12.84 9.76 -12.78
C LYS A 169 -11.62 10.66 -12.85
N ALA A 170 -11.71 11.89 -12.35
CA ALA A 170 -10.61 12.84 -12.31
C ALA A 170 -9.42 12.33 -11.46
N TYR A 171 -9.71 11.72 -10.30
CA TYR A 171 -8.72 11.08 -9.45
C TYR A 171 -7.97 9.96 -10.18
N CYS A 172 -8.70 8.98 -10.73
CA CYS A 172 -8.09 7.86 -11.44
C CYS A 172 -7.30 8.31 -12.67
N GLN A 173 -7.81 9.29 -13.42
CA GLN A 173 -7.11 9.84 -14.57
C GLN A 173 -5.78 10.48 -14.15
N LEU A 174 -5.80 11.33 -13.12
CA LEU A 174 -4.61 12.00 -12.62
C LEU A 174 -3.53 11.02 -12.13
N VAL A 175 -3.91 10.01 -11.34
CA VAL A 175 -2.97 8.97 -10.89
C VAL A 175 -2.44 8.16 -12.07
N SER A 176 -3.29 7.81 -13.03
CA SER A 176 -2.88 7.08 -14.24
C SER A 176 -1.86 7.88 -15.05
N ASP A 177 -2.02 9.19 -15.17
CA ASP A 177 -1.13 10.06 -15.93
C ASP A 177 0.23 10.24 -15.24
N ILE A 178 0.25 10.31 -13.90
CA ILE A 178 1.51 10.28 -13.13
C ILE A 178 2.25 8.96 -13.39
N CYS A 179 1.57 7.82 -13.30
CA CYS A 179 2.18 6.50 -13.58
C CYS A 179 2.69 6.39 -15.01
N ARG A 180 1.88 6.75 -16.02
CA ARG A 180 2.27 6.73 -17.44
C ARG A 180 3.50 7.60 -17.67
N LYS A 181 3.47 8.86 -17.21
CA LYS A 181 4.59 9.79 -17.34
C LYS A 181 5.86 9.19 -16.75
N ARG A 182 5.78 8.56 -15.57
CA ARG A 182 6.95 7.93 -14.95
C ARG A 182 7.45 6.73 -15.75
N MET A 183 6.55 5.87 -16.20
CA MET A 183 6.87 4.71 -17.03
C MET A 183 7.50 5.14 -18.38
N GLU A 184 7.00 6.20 -19.01
CA GLU A 184 7.55 6.77 -20.25
C GLU A 184 8.95 7.35 -20.05
N GLN A 185 9.18 8.05 -18.93
CA GLN A 185 10.50 8.56 -18.58
C GLN A 185 11.50 7.44 -18.29
N ASN A 186 11.02 6.26 -17.84
CA ASN A 186 11.81 5.07 -17.53
C ASN A 186 13.03 5.37 -16.66
N ASN A 187 12.88 6.28 -15.71
CA ASN A 187 13.94 6.65 -14.79
C ASN A 187 13.38 6.87 -13.39
N ILE A 188 14.23 6.65 -12.41
CA ILE A 188 13.93 6.90 -11.02
C ILE A 188 15.17 7.38 -10.30
N LEU A 189 15.02 8.41 -9.48
CA LEU A 189 16.11 8.91 -8.68
C LEU A 189 16.27 8.03 -7.44
N VAL A 190 17.47 7.53 -7.23
CA VAL A 190 17.88 6.83 -6.00
C VAL A 190 19.08 7.54 -5.39
N GLU A 191 19.21 7.46 -4.07
CA GLU A 191 20.38 7.96 -3.36
C GLU A 191 21.11 6.80 -2.69
N ILE A 192 22.39 6.63 -3.03
CA ILE A 192 23.25 5.57 -2.50
C ILE A 192 24.53 6.23 -1.97
N LYS A 193 24.81 6.06 -0.68
CA LYS A 193 25.98 6.63 0.00
C LYS A 193 26.10 8.15 -0.19
N GLY A 194 24.96 8.83 -0.25
CA GLY A 194 24.86 10.28 -0.46
C GLY A 194 25.03 10.75 -1.90
N GLU A 195 25.24 9.84 -2.85
CA GLU A 195 25.28 10.14 -4.29
C GLU A 195 23.92 9.85 -4.92
N GLN A 196 23.42 10.79 -5.72
CA GLN A 196 22.16 10.63 -6.43
C GLN A 196 22.41 10.05 -7.82
N GLU A 197 21.68 8.98 -8.15
CA GLU A 197 21.76 8.29 -9.44
C GLU A 197 20.37 8.19 -10.06
N ASN A 198 20.29 8.41 -11.38
CA ASN A 198 19.11 8.09 -12.16
C ASN A 198 19.20 6.64 -12.64
N ALA A 199 18.43 5.75 -12.03
CA ALA A 199 18.37 4.36 -12.41
C ALA A 199 17.23 4.11 -13.42
N ARG A 200 17.44 3.24 -14.41
CA ARG A 200 16.37 2.83 -15.34
C ARG A 200 15.44 1.84 -14.66
N MET A 201 14.13 1.98 -14.89
CA MET A 201 13.14 1.06 -14.32
C MET A 201 13.01 -0.24 -15.13
N TYR A 202 13.27 -0.20 -16.43
CA TYR A 202 13.20 -1.35 -17.33
C TYR A 202 14.09 -1.19 -18.58
N LYS A 203 14.37 -2.31 -19.25
CA LYS A 203 14.97 -2.35 -20.60
C LYS A 203 13.91 -2.67 -21.64
N ILE A 204 13.98 -1.97 -22.76
CA ILE A 204 13.17 -2.23 -23.95
C ILE A 204 13.93 -3.22 -24.84
N LYS A 205 13.28 -4.32 -25.25
CA LYS A 205 13.83 -5.27 -26.22
C LYS A 205 12.84 -5.53 -27.34
N ASP A 206 13.29 -5.40 -28.58
CA ASP A 206 12.51 -5.79 -29.74
C ASP A 206 12.71 -7.28 -30.01
N MET A 207 11.67 -8.08 -29.77
CA MET A 207 11.66 -9.51 -29.96
C MET A 207 10.99 -9.84 -31.30
N THR A 208 11.58 -10.78 -32.05
CA THR A 208 10.94 -11.33 -33.25
C THR A 208 10.26 -12.64 -32.90
N TYR A 209 8.95 -12.67 -33.07
CA TYR A 209 8.12 -13.87 -32.90
C TYR A 209 7.71 -14.47 -34.25
N TYR A 210 7.60 -15.79 -34.31
CA TYR A 210 7.02 -16.50 -35.43
C TYR A 210 5.68 -17.11 -34.99
N ARG A 211 4.56 -16.51 -35.40
CA ARG A 211 3.21 -17.02 -35.13
C ARG A 211 2.55 -17.43 -36.44
N LYS A 212 2.14 -18.69 -36.56
CA LYS A 212 1.49 -19.25 -37.78
C LYS A 212 2.29 -18.94 -39.07
N PHE A 213 3.61 -19.15 -39.04
CA PHE A 213 4.54 -18.86 -40.14
C PHE A 213 4.63 -17.38 -40.57
N LYS A 214 4.03 -16.45 -39.81
CA LYS A 214 4.21 -15.00 -39.98
C LYS A 214 5.17 -14.45 -38.92
N ARG A 215 6.11 -13.63 -39.38
CA ARG A 215 7.05 -12.91 -38.51
C ARG A 215 6.38 -11.66 -37.96
N SER A 216 6.19 -11.58 -36.64
CA SER A 216 5.84 -10.34 -35.93
C SER A 216 7.03 -9.83 -35.15
N LYS A 217 7.18 -8.50 -35.08
CA LYS A 217 8.09 -7.86 -34.12
C LYS A 217 7.21 -7.33 -32.99
N GLU A 218 7.54 -7.68 -31.76
CA GLU A 218 6.86 -7.23 -30.56
C GLU A 218 7.91 -6.59 -29.64
N THR A 219 7.57 -5.44 -29.06
CA THR A 219 8.44 -4.74 -28.11
C THR A 219 8.10 -5.22 -26.70
N GLU A 220 9.12 -5.66 -25.97
CA GLU A 220 8.99 -6.15 -24.60
C GLU A 220 9.70 -5.23 -23.60
N TYR A 221 9.06 -5.07 -22.45
CA TYR A 221 9.56 -4.31 -21.32
C TYR A 221 10.04 -5.28 -20.24
N HIS A 222 11.34 -5.28 -19.95
CA HIS A 222 11.94 -6.13 -18.92
C HIS A 222 12.28 -5.30 -17.69
N PRO A 223 11.63 -5.53 -16.53
CA PRO A 223 11.93 -4.80 -15.30
C PRO A 223 13.41 -4.93 -14.90
N GLU A 224 14.00 -3.82 -14.44
CA GLU A 224 15.37 -3.78 -13.94
C GLU A 224 15.42 -3.85 -12.40
N LEU A 225 16.47 -4.49 -11.89
CA LEU A 225 16.80 -4.52 -10.48
C LEU A 225 17.76 -3.36 -10.17
N ILE A 226 17.28 -2.36 -9.46
CA ILE A 226 18.08 -1.20 -9.05
C ILE A 226 18.60 -1.38 -7.64
N ASP A 227 19.77 -0.83 -7.35
CA ASP A 227 20.30 -0.75 -5.99
C ASP A 227 19.61 0.37 -5.22
N ILE A 228 19.27 0.10 -3.96
CA ILE A 228 18.76 1.10 -3.02
C ILE A 228 19.50 0.96 -1.70
N GLU A 229 19.79 2.08 -1.04
CA GLU A 229 20.37 2.08 0.30
C GLU A 229 19.26 2.03 1.35
N ILE A 230 19.36 1.05 2.25
CA ILE A 230 18.48 0.91 3.40
C ILE A 230 19.24 1.32 4.66
N PHE A 231 18.64 2.24 5.40
CA PHE A 231 19.07 2.70 6.71
C PHE A 231 18.30 1.96 7.80
N ASP A 232 19.00 1.47 8.81
CA ASP A 232 18.41 0.91 10.02
C ASP A 232 18.52 1.90 11.18
N PHE A 233 17.38 2.47 11.57
CA PHE A 233 17.27 3.42 12.67
C PHE A 233 16.91 2.78 14.02
N SER A 234 17.05 1.47 14.18
CA SER A 234 16.65 0.77 15.41
C SER A 234 17.38 1.23 16.67
N ASN A 235 18.64 1.67 16.54
CA ASN A 235 19.45 2.15 17.67
C ASN A 235 19.19 3.62 18.03
N VAL A 236 18.84 4.44 17.04
CA VAL A 236 18.84 5.91 17.16
C VAL A 236 17.44 6.52 17.07
N GLY A 237 16.45 5.74 16.61
CA GLY A 237 15.10 6.18 16.32
C GLY A 237 15.02 7.07 15.07
N PHE A 238 13.78 7.48 14.72
CA PHE A 238 13.59 8.60 13.81
C PHE A 238 13.63 9.87 14.65
N SER A 239 14.63 10.74 14.46
CA SER A 239 14.61 12.05 15.11
C SER A 239 13.77 13.03 14.28
N ASP A 240 13.05 13.93 14.96
CA ASP A 240 12.35 15.04 14.29
C ASP A 240 13.34 15.98 13.55
N SER A 241 14.62 15.88 13.89
CA SER A 241 15.75 16.64 13.36
C SER A 241 16.62 15.88 12.36
N ILE A 242 16.11 14.81 11.72
CA ILE A 242 16.77 14.26 10.53
C ILE A 242 16.65 15.32 9.42
N ASP A 243 17.43 16.38 9.55
CA ASP A 243 17.81 17.21 8.43
C ASP A 243 18.34 16.26 7.38
N LYS A 244 17.83 16.38 6.15
CA LYS A 244 18.21 15.52 5.02
C LYS A 244 19.73 15.53 4.79
N GLY A 245 20.46 16.52 5.32
CA GLY A 245 21.92 16.57 5.36
C GLY A 245 22.60 15.78 6.49
N SER A 246 21.92 15.51 7.61
CA SER A 246 22.46 14.84 8.80
C SER A 246 22.60 13.33 8.64
N ILE A 247 21.81 12.69 7.75
CA ILE A 247 21.99 11.29 7.37
C ILE A 247 23.41 11.07 6.78
N LYS A 248 24.02 12.10 6.19
CA LYS A 248 25.37 12.04 5.61
C LYS A 248 26.51 12.10 6.64
N ASN A 249 26.25 12.53 7.88
CA ASN A 249 27.30 12.87 8.85
C ASN A 249 27.50 11.82 9.96
N GLY A 250 27.23 10.54 9.69
CA GLY A 250 27.81 9.46 10.49
C GLY A 250 27.19 9.22 11.85
N LEU A 251 25.87 9.37 12.01
CA LEU A 251 25.20 8.51 13.00
C LEU A 251 25.51 7.05 12.59
N GLU A 252 25.94 6.22 13.55
CA GLU A 252 26.26 4.79 13.43
C GLU A 252 25.04 3.95 12.99
N THR A 253 24.42 4.33 11.90
CA THR A 253 23.29 3.65 11.27
C THR A 253 23.88 2.57 10.39
N GLN A 254 23.45 1.34 10.63
CA GLN A 254 23.85 0.22 9.78
C GLN A 254 23.16 0.42 8.44
N THR A 255 23.92 0.76 7.39
CA THR A 255 23.39 0.83 6.04
C THR A 255 23.71 -0.44 5.25
N ARG A 256 22.81 -0.79 4.34
CA ARG A 256 23.00 -1.90 3.42
C ARG A 256 22.38 -1.58 2.06
N VAL A 257 23.08 -1.98 1.01
CA VAL A 257 22.57 -1.85 -0.37
C VAL A 257 21.84 -3.13 -0.74
N ILE A 258 20.58 -3.00 -1.16
CA ILE A 258 19.70 -4.12 -1.53
C ILE A 258 19.03 -3.79 -2.87
N LYS A 259 18.63 -4.82 -3.63
CA LYS A 259 17.94 -4.65 -4.91
C LYS A 259 16.43 -4.38 -4.74
N TYR A 260 15.87 -3.73 -5.75
CA TYR A 260 14.44 -3.44 -5.83
C TYR A 260 14.00 -3.32 -7.31
N ILE A 261 12.72 -3.58 -7.60
CA ILE A 261 12.11 -3.46 -8.94
C ILE A 261 11.03 -2.36 -8.89
N PRO A 262 11.34 -1.12 -9.33
CA PRO A 262 10.41 0.00 -9.25
C PRO A 262 9.20 -0.10 -10.16
N LEU A 263 9.39 -0.66 -11.35
CA LEU A 263 8.35 -0.72 -12.38
C LEU A 263 7.05 -1.32 -11.86
N LEU A 264 7.13 -2.35 -11.01
CA LEU A 264 5.95 -3.07 -10.52
C LEU A 264 4.95 -2.16 -9.79
N PHE A 265 5.42 -1.11 -9.10
CA PHE A 265 4.51 -0.19 -8.43
C PHE A 265 3.66 0.62 -9.40
N TYR A 266 4.31 1.17 -10.42
CA TYR A 266 3.64 2.01 -11.40
C TYR A 266 2.74 1.18 -12.30
N ASP A 267 3.16 -0.03 -12.65
CA ASP A 267 2.38 -0.98 -13.44
C ASP A 267 1.11 -1.43 -12.70
N ASP A 268 1.26 -1.93 -11.47
CA ASP A 268 0.13 -2.37 -10.63
C ASP A 268 -0.86 -1.22 -10.36
N LEU A 269 -0.36 -0.01 -10.05
CA LEU A 269 -1.23 1.15 -9.80
C LEU A 269 -1.91 1.66 -11.06
N LEU A 270 -1.20 1.68 -12.20
CA LEU A 270 -1.78 2.07 -13.48
C LEU A 270 -2.90 1.11 -13.89
N GLU A 271 -2.67 -0.20 -13.80
CA GLU A 271 -3.70 -1.20 -14.08
C GLU A 271 -4.93 -1.00 -13.19
N CYS A 272 -4.71 -0.79 -11.89
CA CYS A 272 -5.79 -0.49 -10.94
C CYS A 272 -6.59 0.75 -11.34
N MET A 273 -5.94 1.87 -11.65
CA MET A 273 -6.63 3.10 -12.05
C MET A 273 -7.38 2.95 -13.37
N LEU A 274 -6.81 2.23 -14.35
CA LEU A 274 -7.47 1.94 -15.63
C LEU A 274 -8.70 1.04 -15.44
N GLN A 275 -8.60 0.02 -14.59
CA GLN A 275 -9.72 -0.83 -14.25
C GLN A 275 -10.83 -0.02 -13.56
N ASN A 276 -10.47 0.86 -12.62
CA ASN A 276 -11.42 1.73 -11.94
C ASN A 276 -12.13 2.68 -12.91
N LEU A 277 -11.41 3.30 -13.85
CA LEU A 277 -12.03 4.13 -14.90
C LEU A 277 -13.06 3.34 -15.70
N LYS A 278 -12.71 2.13 -16.14
CA LYS A 278 -13.63 1.26 -16.86
C LYS A 278 -14.89 0.94 -16.04
N ARG A 279 -14.74 0.64 -14.75
CA ARG A 279 -15.88 0.36 -13.85
C ARG A 279 -16.82 1.55 -13.68
N ILE A 280 -16.27 2.76 -13.63
CA ILE A 280 -17.06 4.00 -13.60
C ILE A 280 -17.86 4.14 -14.90
N GLU A 281 -17.24 3.93 -16.06
CA GLU A 281 -17.91 4.01 -17.37
C GLU A 281 -19.03 2.97 -17.53
N GLU A 282 -18.84 1.77 -16.97
CA GLU A 282 -19.81 0.68 -17.01
C GLU A 282 -20.93 0.82 -15.96
N ASN A 283 -20.86 1.79 -15.04
CA ASN A 283 -21.71 1.90 -13.86
C ASN A 283 -21.80 0.58 -13.07
N ASP A 284 -20.68 -0.17 -13.00
CA ASP A 284 -20.62 -1.54 -12.50
C ASP A 284 -20.78 -1.60 -10.97
N LYS A 285 -20.29 -0.59 -10.24
CA LYS A 285 -20.27 -0.58 -8.77
C LYS A 285 -20.43 0.81 -8.16
N GLU A 286 -20.90 0.81 -6.93
CA GLU A 286 -20.94 2.01 -6.08
C GLU A 286 -19.53 2.37 -5.61
N ILE A 287 -19.17 3.64 -5.78
CA ILE A 287 -17.93 4.24 -5.28
C ILE A 287 -17.99 4.25 -3.75
N ILE A 288 -16.89 3.92 -3.08
CA ILE A 288 -16.79 3.99 -1.62
C ILE A 288 -17.01 5.44 -1.19
N ASP A 289 -17.98 5.66 -0.30
CA ASP A 289 -18.17 6.97 0.33
C ASP A 289 -16.92 7.33 1.17
N PRO A 290 -16.22 8.44 0.88
CA PRO A 290 -15.07 8.88 1.65
C PRO A 290 -15.38 9.27 3.11
N SER A 291 -16.65 9.30 3.53
CA SER A 291 -17.05 9.51 4.95
C SER A 291 -16.29 8.61 5.91
N TYR A 292 -16.00 7.34 5.53
CA TYR A 292 -15.20 6.43 6.35
C TYR A 292 -13.86 7.05 6.79
N LEU A 293 -13.18 7.75 5.87
CA LEU A 293 -11.88 8.36 6.13
C LEU A 293 -11.99 9.58 7.07
N LEU A 294 -13.09 10.32 6.98
CA LEU A 294 -13.37 11.47 7.83
C LEU A 294 -13.79 11.02 9.24
N ASP A 295 -14.71 10.06 9.32
CA ASP A 295 -15.26 9.54 10.58
C ASP A 295 -14.18 8.86 11.44
N ARG A 296 -13.25 8.16 10.79
CA ARG A 296 -12.10 7.51 11.45
C ARG A 296 -10.94 8.46 11.72
N LYS A 297 -11.08 9.75 11.39
CA LYS A 297 -10.02 10.77 11.51
C LYS A 297 -8.73 10.38 10.78
N ILE A 298 -8.84 9.59 9.73
CA ILE A 298 -7.74 9.30 8.81
C ILE A 298 -7.41 10.57 8.01
N ILE A 299 -8.46 11.27 7.60
CA ILE A 299 -8.38 12.59 6.97
C ILE A 299 -9.06 13.58 7.89
N ILE A 300 -8.33 14.62 8.26
CA ILE A 300 -8.79 15.68 9.17
C ILE A 300 -8.91 16.96 8.36
N THR A 301 -10.03 17.65 8.50
CA THR A 301 -10.20 19.00 7.98
C THR A 301 -9.88 20.02 9.07
N LYS A 302 -9.08 21.02 8.73
CA LYS A 302 -8.67 22.10 9.62
C LYS A 302 -8.93 23.45 8.99
N ASN A 303 -9.38 24.40 9.79
CA ASN A 303 -9.53 25.77 9.34
C ASN A 303 -8.16 26.44 9.15
N SER A 304 -8.05 27.34 8.18
CA SER A 304 -6.85 28.15 7.87
C SER A 304 -6.26 28.80 9.13
N LYS A 305 -7.12 29.38 9.98
CA LYS A 305 -6.74 30.01 11.27
C LYS A 305 -6.26 29.02 12.33
N GLU A 306 -6.63 27.74 12.22
CA GLU A 306 -6.15 26.68 13.12
C GLU A 306 -4.79 26.13 12.67
N LEU A 307 -4.49 26.17 11.37
CA LEU A 307 -3.22 25.69 10.83
C LEU A 307 -2.02 26.49 11.34
N ASP A 308 -2.15 27.80 11.50
CA ASP A 308 -1.09 28.65 12.07
C ASP A 308 -0.72 28.25 13.51
N ASN A 309 -1.67 27.64 14.25
CA ASN A 309 -1.48 27.16 15.61
C ASN A 309 -1.09 25.69 15.70
N ILE A 310 -1.27 24.92 14.63
CA ILE A 310 -0.94 23.50 14.59
C ILE A 310 0.51 23.36 14.16
N LYS A 311 1.31 22.74 15.02
CA LYS A 311 2.62 22.23 14.61
C LYS A 311 2.37 21.17 13.54
N THR A 312 2.64 21.50 12.27
CA THR A 312 2.64 20.57 11.13
C THR A 312 3.50 19.33 11.39
N GLU A 313 4.48 19.45 12.29
CA GLU A 313 5.27 18.37 12.89
C GLU A 313 4.42 17.22 13.49
N SER A 314 3.20 17.51 13.95
CA SER A 314 2.30 16.48 14.48
C SER A 314 1.90 15.44 13.42
N TYR A 315 1.84 15.83 12.14
CA TYR A 315 1.47 14.99 11.00
C TYR A 315 2.68 14.50 10.18
N THR A 316 3.88 14.55 10.75
CA THR A 316 5.07 13.98 10.10
C THR A 316 4.99 12.45 10.01
N TRP A 317 5.45 11.92 8.88
CA TRP A 317 5.61 10.48 8.64
C TRP A 317 6.93 9.92 9.20
N TRP A 318 7.78 10.79 9.74
CA TRP A 318 9.10 10.45 10.29
C TRP A 318 9.04 10.04 11.76
N LYS A 319 8.17 9.07 12.08
CA LYS A 319 7.99 8.52 13.43
C LYS A 319 8.12 7.00 13.42
N ASN A 320 8.42 6.40 14.56
CA ASN A 320 8.52 4.94 14.70
C ASN A 320 7.14 4.23 14.77
N PHE A 321 6.05 5.00 14.88
CA PHE A 321 4.67 4.54 15.02
C PHE A 321 4.48 3.46 16.09
N GLU A 322 5.11 3.65 17.26
CA GLU A 322 5.01 2.70 18.38
C GLU A 322 3.60 2.53 18.95
N SER A 323 2.72 3.50 18.71
CA SER A 323 1.32 3.46 19.13
C SER A 323 0.40 2.59 18.26
N LEU A 324 0.91 1.98 17.18
CA LEU A 324 0.12 1.02 16.38
C LEU A 324 -0.12 -0.26 17.18
N ASP A 325 -1.38 -0.68 17.26
CA ASP A 325 -1.79 -1.93 17.93
C ASP A 325 -2.46 -2.88 16.93
N PHE A 326 -1.85 -4.05 16.77
CA PHE A 326 -2.31 -5.06 15.83
C PHE A 326 -3.22 -6.11 16.45
N ASN A 327 -3.34 -6.16 17.78
CA ASN A 327 -4.20 -7.14 18.45
C ASN A 327 -5.66 -7.02 18.03
N PRO A 328 -6.27 -5.82 17.98
CA PRO A 328 -7.66 -5.69 17.56
C PRO A 328 -7.91 -6.18 16.13
N ILE A 329 -6.94 -5.98 15.23
CA ILE A 329 -7.04 -6.45 13.84
C ILE A 329 -7.05 -7.97 13.78
N LEU A 330 -6.09 -8.62 14.47
CA LEU A 330 -5.98 -10.08 14.48
C LEU A 330 -7.19 -10.75 15.16
N GLU A 331 -7.72 -10.12 16.22
CA GLU A 331 -8.96 -10.56 16.85
C GLU A 331 -10.15 -10.43 15.90
N GLY A 332 -10.25 -9.32 15.15
CA GLY A 332 -11.27 -9.12 14.13
C GLY A 332 -11.25 -10.18 13.04
N ILE A 333 -10.06 -10.56 12.56
CA ILE A 333 -9.88 -11.67 11.61
C ILE A 333 -10.41 -12.98 12.20
N ARG A 334 -10.00 -13.33 13.43
CA ARG A 334 -10.45 -14.56 14.10
C ARG A 334 -11.97 -14.58 14.26
N LYS A 335 -12.55 -13.49 14.77
CA LYS A 335 -13.99 -13.36 14.99
C LYS A 335 -14.78 -13.53 13.69
N THR A 336 -14.33 -12.89 12.60
CA THR A 336 -14.97 -13.02 11.28
C THR A 336 -14.98 -14.47 10.78
N GLN A 337 -13.92 -15.23 11.07
CA GLN A 337 -13.85 -16.65 10.72
C GLN A 337 -14.78 -17.51 11.60
N GLU A 338 -14.80 -17.27 12.91
CA GLU A 338 -15.67 -17.99 13.85
C GLU A 338 -17.15 -17.77 13.54
N GLU A 339 -17.54 -16.53 13.22
CA GLU A 339 -18.90 -16.18 12.82
C GLU A 339 -19.33 -16.94 11.56
N PHE A 340 -18.46 -17.01 10.55
CA PHE A 340 -18.74 -17.76 9.33
C PHE A 340 -18.98 -19.26 9.60
N ILE A 341 -18.16 -19.89 10.46
CA ILE A 341 -18.33 -21.30 10.83
C ILE A 341 -19.67 -21.53 11.53
N ARG A 342 -20.05 -20.63 12.44
CA ARG A 342 -21.34 -20.72 13.15
C ARG A 342 -22.52 -20.63 12.19
N THR A 343 -22.47 -19.76 11.18
CA THR A 343 -23.52 -19.63 10.16
C THR A 343 -23.69 -20.93 9.38
N LEU A 344 -22.59 -21.57 8.96
CA LEU A 344 -22.65 -22.86 8.26
C LEU A 344 -23.24 -23.99 9.10
N ASP A 345 -22.94 -24.02 10.40
CA ASP A 345 -23.49 -25.03 11.30
C ASP A 345 -25.00 -24.86 11.54
N LEU A 346 -25.48 -23.61 11.57
CA LEU A 346 -26.91 -23.29 11.67
C LEU A 346 -27.66 -23.69 10.39
N GLU A 347 -27.11 -23.37 9.22
CA GLU A 347 -27.69 -23.76 7.92
C GLU A 347 -27.80 -25.29 7.79
N LYS A 348 -26.78 -26.02 8.23
CA LYS A 348 -26.82 -27.49 8.27
C LYS A 348 -27.93 -28.02 9.17
N LYS A 349 -28.06 -27.49 10.40
CA LYS A 349 -29.12 -27.92 11.33
C LYS A 349 -30.52 -27.68 10.73
N LEU A 350 -30.76 -26.49 10.19
CA LEU A 350 -32.03 -26.15 9.55
C LEU A 350 -32.34 -27.04 8.33
N SER A 351 -31.33 -27.45 7.56
CA SER A 351 -31.52 -28.37 6.44
C SER A 351 -31.78 -29.82 6.87
N THR A 352 -31.36 -30.21 8.09
CA THR A 352 -31.56 -31.57 8.62
C THR A 352 -32.93 -31.71 9.28
N ASP A 353 -33.49 -30.62 9.83
CA ASP A 353 -34.82 -30.60 10.45
C ASP A 353 -35.97 -30.48 9.42
N GLN A 354 -35.66 -30.28 8.14
CA GLN A 354 -36.64 -30.18 7.02
C GLN A 354 -36.73 -31.46 6.18
N LEU A 355 -35.99 -32.52 6.53
CA LEU A 355 -36.01 -33.86 5.92
C LEU A 355 -36.59 -34.87 6.93
#